data_AF-A0A7H4N0W6-F1
#
_entry.id   AF-A0A7H4N0W6-F1
#
_cell.length_a   1.000
_cell.length_b   1.000
_cell.length_c   1.000
_cell.angle_alpha   90.00
_cell.angle_beta   90.00
_cell.angle_gamma   90.00
#
_symmetry.space_group_name_H-M   'P 1'
#
loop_
_entity.id
_entity.type
_entity.pdbx_description
1 polymer ?
#
loop_
_entity_poly.entity_id
_entity_poly.type
_entity_poly.pdbx_seq_one_letter_code
_entity_poly.pdbx_strand_id
1 'polypeptide(L)'
;MSARRQIHAAIFDMDGLLIDSEPLWDKAELEVMASLGVDISRRHEMPDILGLRIDLVVDLWFAQQPWKGPDRAEVTARIINRAIQLVEEARPLLPGAREAVAMCKAQGLKIGLASASPQRMLEKVLTMFELRDQFDALASAEGLPFSKPHPQVYLDCAARLGVSPMHCVALEDSV
;
A
#
# COMPACT_ATOMS: atom_id res chain seq x y z
N MET A 1 16.69 -31.40 -11.64
CA MET A 1 15.24 -31.36 -11.40
C MET A 1 14.97 -30.15 -10.52
N SER A 2 14.21 -29.17 -10.99
CA SER A 2 13.80 -28.06 -10.11
C SER A 2 12.81 -28.61 -9.08
N ALA A 3 13.16 -28.58 -7.80
CA ALA A 3 12.25 -29.01 -6.75
C ALA A 3 10.99 -28.13 -6.82
N ARG A 4 9.79 -28.74 -6.87
CA ARG A 4 8.53 -28.00 -6.76
C ARG A 4 8.49 -27.36 -5.37
N ARG A 5 8.58 -26.03 -5.34
CA ARG A 5 8.49 -25.23 -4.12
C ARG A 5 7.04 -25.25 -3.64
N GLN A 6 6.81 -25.78 -2.44
CA GLN A 6 5.48 -25.83 -1.86
C GLN A 6 5.09 -24.44 -1.35
N ILE A 7 3.90 -23.99 -1.70
CA ILE A 7 3.34 -22.70 -1.26
C ILE A 7 2.29 -22.97 -0.19
N HIS A 8 2.38 -22.24 0.92
CA HIS A 8 1.50 -22.34 2.08
C HIS A 8 0.77 -21.02 2.39
N ALA A 9 1.25 -19.91 1.83
CA ALA A 9 0.62 -18.60 2.00
C ALA A 9 0.68 -17.75 0.72
N ALA A 10 -0.36 -16.94 0.53
CA ALA A 10 -0.39 -15.86 -0.45
C ALA A 10 -0.39 -14.52 0.30
N ILE A 11 0.54 -13.62 -0.06
CA ILE A 11 0.64 -12.29 0.50
C ILE A 11 0.32 -11.30 -0.61
N PHE A 12 -0.80 -10.59 -0.47
CA PHE A 12 -1.24 -9.58 -1.42
C PHE A 12 -0.63 -8.22 -1.05
N ASP A 13 -0.28 -7.42 -2.05
CA ASP A 13 -0.29 -5.97 -1.88
C ASP A 13 -1.73 -5.41 -1.80
N MET A 14 -1.87 -4.13 -1.51
CA MET A 14 -3.16 -3.44 -1.42
C MET A 14 -3.36 -2.44 -2.55
N ASP A 15 -2.53 -1.39 -2.58
CA ASP A 15 -2.62 -0.30 -3.54
C ASP A 15 -2.19 -0.80 -4.92
N GLY A 16 -2.94 -0.46 -5.97
CA GLY A 16 -2.67 -0.93 -7.34
C GLY A 16 -2.97 -2.41 -7.62
N LEU A 17 -3.18 -3.23 -6.58
CA LEU A 17 -3.46 -4.67 -6.71
C LEU A 17 -4.87 -5.09 -6.25
N LEU A 18 -5.25 -4.82 -5.01
CA LEU A 18 -6.61 -5.11 -4.53
C LEU A 18 -7.55 -3.96 -4.84
N ILE A 19 -7.04 -2.73 -4.80
CA ILE A 19 -7.79 -1.52 -5.06
C ILE A 19 -7.06 -0.64 -6.08
N ASP A 20 -7.83 0.00 -6.95
CA ASP A 20 -7.32 1.01 -7.89
C ASP A 20 -7.19 2.37 -7.17
N SER A 21 -6.23 2.44 -6.24
CA SER A 21 -6.02 3.59 -5.36
C SER A 21 -4.95 4.56 -5.83
N GLU A 22 -4.08 4.19 -6.78
CA GLU A 22 -3.02 5.07 -7.31
C GLU A 22 -3.58 6.42 -7.82
N PRO A 23 -4.67 6.47 -8.62
CA PRO A 23 -5.25 7.75 -9.03
C PRO A 23 -5.80 8.60 -7.86
N LEU A 24 -6.17 7.94 -6.76
CA LEU A 24 -6.71 8.60 -5.56
C LEU A 24 -5.60 9.13 -4.66
N TRP A 25 -4.47 8.42 -4.58
CA TRP A 25 -3.24 8.91 -3.96
C TRP A 25 -2.71 10.14 -4.71
N ASP A 26 -2.61 10.07 -6.04
CA ASP A 26 -2.24 11.20 -6.89
C ASP A 26 -3.13 12.41 -6.61
N LYS A 27 -4.45 12.21 -6.59
CA LYS A 27 -5.41 13.28 -6.30
C LYS A 27 -5.21 13.86 -4.89
N ALA A 28 -5.07 13.02 -3.87
CA ALA A 28 -4.86 13.46 -2.50
C ALA A 28 -3.56 14.26 -2.32
N GLU A 29 -2.47 13.77 -2.94
CA GLU A 29 -1.16 14.41 -2.95
C GLU A 29 -1.25 15.80 -3.60
N LEU A 30 -1.82 15.89 -4.81
CA LEU A 30 -1.93 17.13 -5.55
C LEU A 30 -2.82 18.16 -4.85
N GLU A 31 -3.96 17.74 -4.29
CA GLU A 31 -4.86 18.63 -3.54
C GLU A 31 -4.16 19.22 -2.31
N VAL A 32 -3.42 18.40 -1.55
CA VAL A 32 -2.70 18.87 -0.36
C VAL A 32 -1.52 19.76 -0.75
N MET A 33 -0.70 19.36 -1.72
CA MET A 33 0.45 20.16 -2.18
C MET A 33 0.01 21.52 -2.72
N ALA A 34 -1.04 21.57 -3.54
CA ALA A 34 -1.60 22.83 -4.03
C ALA A 34 -2.09 23.74 -2.89
N SER A 35 -2.67 23.17 -1.83
CA SER A 35 -3.11 23.94 -0.65
C SER A 35 -1.96 24.61 0.12
N LEU A 36 -0.73 24.12 -0.04
CA LEU A 36 0.49 24.66 0.56
C LEU A 36 1.18 25.69 -0.33
N GLY A 37 0.63 25.98 -1.51
CA GLY A 37 1.23 26.87 -2.50
C GLY A 37 2.38 26.24 -3.29
N VAL A 38 2.52 24.92 -3.27
CA VAL A 38 3.48 24.20 -4.13
C VAL A 38 2.99 24.21 -5.57
N ASP A 39 3.88 24.51 -6.52
CA ASP A 39 3.54 24.48 -7.94
C ASP A 39 3.52 23.02 -8.44
N ILE A 40 2.32 22.45 -8.47
CA ILE A 40 2.10 21.07 -8.90
C ILE A 40 2.35 20.84 -10.40
N SER A 41 2.44 21.89 -11.23
CA SER A 41 2.77 21.74 -12.66
C SER A 41 4.18 21.17 -12.86
N ARG A 42 5.03 21.29 -11.83
CA ARG A 42 6.40 20.77 -11.79
C ARG A 42 6.50 19.31 -11.34
N ARG A 43 5.37 18.58 -11.19
CA ARG A 43 5.38 17.14 -10.84
C ARG A 43 6.24 16.30 -11.80
N HIS A 44 6.33 16.70 -13.06
CA HIS A 44 7.17 16.03 -14.07
C HIS A 44 8.68 16.10 -13.80
N GLU A 45 9.13 16.95 -12.87
CA GLU A 45 10.52 17.04 -12.42
C GLU A 45 10.85 16.01 -11.32
N MET A 46 9.85 15.31 -10.78
CA MET A 46 10.04 14.25 -9.79
C MET A 46 10.50 12.93 -10.43
N PRO A 47 11.26 12.10 -9.71
CA PRO A 47 11.52 10.73 -10.14
C PRO A 47 10.22 9.92 -10.19
N ASP A 48 10.31 8.69 -10.69
CA ASP A 48 9.21 7.73 -10.53
C ASP A 48 8.94 7.49 -9.03
N ILE A 49 7.70 7.74 -8.63
CA ILE A 49 7.24 7.66 -7.23
C ILE A 49 6.20 6.56 -7.03
N LEU A 50 5.89 5.77 -8.06
CA LEU A 50 4.92 4.68 -7.99
C LEU A 50 5.34 3.66 -6.92
N GLY A 51 4.41 3.28 -6.05
CA GLY A 51 4.64 2.33 -4.95
C GLY A 51 5.51 2.86 -3.80
N LEU A 52 6.00 4.10 -3.86
CA LEU A 52 6.76 4.70 -2.74
C LEU A 52 5.85 5.03 -1.57
N ARG A 53 6.40 4.96 -0.36
CA ARG A 53 5.70 5.44 0.83
C ARG A 53 5.55 6.96 0.75
N ILE A 54 4.37 7.44 1.14
CA ILE A 54 3.98 8.85 0.94
C ILE A 54 4.87 9.86 1.68
N ASP A 55 5.52 9.49 2.78
CA ASP A 55 6.49 10.35 3.47
C ASP A 55 7.72 10.66 2.59
N LEU A 56 8.19 9.68 1.81
CA LEU A 56 9.28 9.88 0.84
C LEU A 56 8.86 10.81 -0.28
N VAL A 57 7.61 10.71 -0.75
CA VAL A 57 7.05 11.61 -1.77
C VAL A 57 6.96 13.04 -1.25
N VAL A 58 6.51 13.21 0.00
CA VAL A 58 6.48 14.52 0.68
C VAL A 58 7.89 15.10 0.83
N ASP A 59 8.88 14.28 1.15
CA ASP A 59 10.28 14.69 1.23
C ASP A 59 10.83 15.16 -0.12
N LEU A 60 10.48 14.47 -1.21
CA LEU A 60 10.86 14.87 -2.58
C LEU A 60 10.24 16.22 -2.95
N TRP A 61 8.95 16.43 -2.68
CA TRP A 61 8.30 17.72 -2.88
C TRP A 61 8.98 18.83 -2.07
N PHE A 62 9.26 18.57 -0.79
CA PHE A 62 9.87 19.57 0.09
C PHE A 62 11.29 19.94 -0.37
N ALA A 63 12.05 18.96 -0.87
CA ALA A 63 13.39 19.21 -1.39
C ALA A 63 13.39 20.08 -2.65
N GLN A 64 12.39 19.93 -3.53
CA GLN A 64 12.27 20.74 -4.75
C GLN A 64 11.63 22.10 -4.50
N GLN A 65 10.61 22.15 -3.65
CA GLN A 65 9.78 23.33 -3.39
C GLN A 65 9.42 23.41 -1.89
N PRO A 66 10.32 23.92 -1.04
CA PRO A 66 10.04 24.04 0.39
C PRO A 66 8.86 24.98 0.65
N TRP A 67 7.80 24.48 1.29
CA TRP A 67 6.66 25.29 1.74
C TRP A 67 6.88 25.84 3.16
N LYS A 68 5.99 26.73 3.59
CA LYS A 68 5.91 27.24 4.96
C LYS A 68 4.62 26.75 5.63
N GLY A 69 4.65 26.61 6.96
CA GLY A 69 3.49 26.22 7.76
C GLY A 69 3.66 24.81 8.33
N PRO A 70 2.79 23.85 7.97
CA PRO A 70 2.80 22.50 8.55
C PRO A 70 4.11 21.79 8.25
N ASP A 71 4.58 20.98 9.21
CA ASP A 71 5.74 20.12 8.99
C ASP A 71 5.42 18.96 8.03
N ARG A 72 6.46 18.26 7.58
CA ARG A 72 6.33 17.15 6.62
C ARG A 72 5.50 15.99 7.17
N ALA A 73 5.55 15.72 8.47
CA ALA A 73 4.77 14.66 9.08
C ALA A 73 3.27 15.00 9.09
N GLU A 74 2.93 16.26 9.37
CA GLU A 74 1.57 16.76 9.29
C GLU A 74 1.04 16.71 7.84
N VAL A 75 1.85 17.12 6.86
CA VAL A 75 1.49 17.03 5.43
C VAL A 75 1.26 15.57 4.99
N THR A 76 2.14 14.66 5.39
CA THR A 76 2.00 13.22 5.16
C THR A 76 0.67 12.70 5.72
N ALA A 77 0.33 13.07 6.96
CA ALA A 77 -0.92 12.67 7.59
C ALA A 77 -2.16 13.25 6.87
N ARG A 78 -2.09 14.49 6.37
CA ARG A 78 -3.16 15.12 5.57
C ARG A 78 -3.41 14.35 4.27
N ILE A 79 -2.35 13.98 3.55
CA ILE A 79 -2.47 13.21 2.30
C ILE A 79 -3.07 11.84 2.59
N ILE A 80 -2.56 11.10 3.58
CA ILE A 80 -3.11 9.80 3.99
C ILE A 80 -4.60 9.91 4.29
N ASN A 81 -5.00 10.88 5.11
CA ASN A 81 -6.40 11.03 5.50
C ASN A 81 -7.28 11.36 4.28
N ARG A 82 -6.78 12.17 3.35
CA ARG A 82 -7.49 12.50 2.12
C ARG A 82 -7.59 11.30 1.17
N ALA A 83 -6.53 10.53 1.00
CA ALA A 83 -6.51 9.30 0.21
C ALA A 83 -7.52 8.28 0.76
N ILE A 84 -7.55 8.09 2.09
CA ILE A 84 -8.54 7.23 2.75
C ILE A 84 -9.97 7.68 2.43
N GLN A 85 -10.27 8.98 2.54
CA GLN A 85 -11.60 9.50 2.21
C GLN A 85 -11.98 9.22 0.75
N LEU A 86 -11.07 9.49 -0.19
CA LEU A 86 -11.30 9.24 -1.61
C LEU A 86 -11.54 7.75 -1.91
N VAL A 87 -10.80 6.85 -1.26
CA VAL A 87 -10.98 5.40 -1.38
C VAL A 87 -12.34 4.97 -0.81
N GLU A 88 -12.77 5.55 0.31
CA GLU A 88 -14.09 5.28 0.89
C GLU A 88 -15.24 5.74 -0.01
N GLU A 89 -15.08 6.89 -0.66
CA GLU A 89 -16.05 7.46 -1.60
C GLU A 89 -16.12 6.65 -2.90
N ALA A 90 -14.98 6.32 -3.50
CA ALA A 90 -14.90 5.67 -4.81
C ALA A 90 -15.12 4.16 -4.75
N ARG A 91 -14.76 3.52 -3.63
CA ARG A 91 -14.80 2.06 -3.42
C ARG A 91 -14.18 1.26 -4.59
N PRO A 92 -12.92 1.54 -4.96
CA PRO A 92 -12.33 1.09 -6.23
C PRO A 92 -11.76 -0.34 -6.17
N LEU A 93 -12.57 -1.35 -5.87
CA LEU A 93 -12.09 -2.75 -5.86
C LEU A 93 -11.67 -3.19 -7.27
N LEU A 94 -10.47 -3.74 -7.43
CA LEU A 94 -9.99 -4.21 -8.72
C LEU A 94 -10.68 -5.52 -9.16
N PRO A 95 -10.90 -5.71 -10.48
CA PRO A 95 -11.50 -6.93 -11.00
C PRO A 95 -10.70 -8.17 -10.60
N GLY A 96 -11.38 -9.23 -10.14
CA GLY A 96 -10.74 -10.47 -9.75
C GLY A 96 -10.16 -10.49 -8.32
N ALA A 97 -10.12 -9.36 -7.61
CA ALA A 97 -9.55 -9.30 -6.25
C ALA A 97 -10.26 -10.26 -5.29
N ARG A 98 -11.60 -10.28 -5.28
CA ARG A 98 -12.39 -11.17 -4.41
C ARG A 98 -12.21 -12.62 -4.79
N GLU A 99 -12.23 -12.90 -6.09
CA GLU A 99 -12.08 -14.23 -6.67
C GLU A 99 -10.69 -14.80 -6.38
N ALA A 100 -9.64 -13.99 -6.49
CA ALA A 100 -8.27 -14.38 -6.19
C ALA A 100 -8.10 -14.75 -4.71
N VAL A 101 -8.60 -13.92 -3.79
CA VAL A 101 -8.56 -14.21 -2.34
C VAL A 101 -9.34 -15.50 -2.04
N ALA A 102 -10.55 -15.64 -2.57
CA ALA A 102 -11.36 -16.85 -2.39
C ALA A 102 -10.68 -18.12 -2.95
N MET A 103 -10.04 -18.02 -4.11
CA MET A 103 -9.28 -19.11 -4.71
C MET A 103 -8.11 -19.53 -3.82
N CYS A 104 -7.36 -18.58 -3.25
CA CYS A 104 -6.28 -18.88 -2.32
C CYS A 104 -6.79 -19.62 -1.07
N LYS A 105 -7.91 -19.18 -0.47
CA LYS A 105 -8.54 -19.89 0.66
C LYS A 105 -8.98 -21.30 0.27
N ALA A 106 -9.59 -21.48 -0.90
CA ALA A 106 -10.04 -22.78 -1.38
C ALA A 106 -8.88 -23.77 -1.60
N GLN A 107 -7.66 -23.27 -1.86
CA GLN A 107 -6.44 -24.07 -1.93
C GLN A 107 -5.79 -24.34 -0.56
N GLY A 108 -6.39 -23.87 0.54
CA GLY A 108 -5.87 -24.04 1.89
C GLY A 108 -4.68 -23.13 2.23
N LEU A 109 -4.47 -22.06 1.46
CA LEU A 109 -3.42 -21.08 1.75
C LEU A 109 -3.84 -20.16 2.89
N LYS A 110 -2.87 -19.78 3.73
CA LYS A 110 -3.03 -18.61 4.59
C LYS A 110 -2.92 -17.34 3.76
N ILE A 111 -3.65 -16.30 4.13
CA ILE A 111 -3.70 -15.04 3.37
C ILE A 111 -3.16 -13.89 4.20
N GLY A 112 -2.14 -13.23 3.66
CA GLY A 112 -1.55 -12.01 4.22
C GLY A 112 -1.82 -10.79 3.35
N LEU A 113 -1.81 -9.61 3.97
CA LEU A 113 -1.72 -8.32 3.29
C LEU A 113 -0.41 -7.64 3.71
N ALA A 114 0.37 -7.13 2.76
CA ALA A 114 1.61 -6.41 3.02
C ALA A 114 1.66 -5.14 2.15
N SER A 115 1.59 -3.96 2.77
CA SER A 115 1.47 -2.69 2.04
C SER A 115 2.31 -1.58 2.68
N ALA A 116 2.71 -0.59 1.87
CA ALA A 116 3.34 0.64 2.33
C ALA A 116 2.37 1.56 3.08
N SER A 117 1.07 1.39 2.86
CA SER A 117 0.01 2.19 3.45
C SER A 117 -0.14 1.96 4.96
N PRO A 118 -0.67 2.95 5.70
CA PRO A 118 -0.94 2.87 7.14
C PRO A 118 -1.83 1.70 7.56
N GLN A 119 -1.56 1.11 8.72
CA GLN A 119 -2.34 -0.02 9.25
C GLN A 119 -3.85 0.28 9.31
N ARG A 120 -4.23 1.53 9.63
CA ARG A 120 -5.62 1.99 9.66
C ARG A 120 -6.32 1.96 8.29
N MET A 121 -5.56 2.17 7.21
CA MET A 121 -6.08 2.10 5.85
C MET A 121 -6.29 0.64 5.43
N LEU A 122 -5.35 -0.25 5.73
CA LEU A 122 -5.48 -1.69 5.47
C LEU A 122 -6.75 -2.26 6.09
N GLU A 123 -6.95 -2.01 7.40
CA GLU A 123 -8.14 -2.47 8.13
C GLU A 123 -9.44 -1.91 7.53
N LYS A 124 -9.43 -0.61 7.19
CA LYS A 124 -10.59 0.08 6.63
C LYS A 124 -10.96 -0.45 5.24
N VAL A 125 -9.98 -0.59 4.34
CA VAL A 125 -10.17 -1.13 2.98
C VAL A 125 -10.74 -2.55 3.04
N LEU A 126 -10.13 -3.44 3.83
CA LEU A 126 -10.60 -4.81 3.93
C LEU A 126 -12.00 -4.92 4.56
N THR A 127 -12.29 -4.11 5.58
CA THR A 127 -13.62 -4.08 6.19
C THR A 127 -14.66 -3.54 5.22
N MET A 128 -14.32 -2.47 4.51
CA MET A 128 -15.17 -1.83 3.52
C MET A 128 -15.64 -2.80 2.44
N PHE A 129 -14.78 -3.71 2.00
CA PHE A 129 -15.11 -4.70 0.96
C PHE A 129 -15.53 -6.07 1.49
N GLU A 130 -15.75 -6.22 2.80
CA GLU A 130 -16.12 -7.50 3.43
C GLU A 130 -15.10 -8.60 3.11
N LEU A 131 -13.81 -8.26 3.20
CA LEU A 131 -12.68 -9.17 2.98
C LEU A 131 -11.87 -9.41 4.25
N ARG A 132 -12.09 -8.62 5.31
CA ARG A 132 -11.21 -8.62 6.50
C ARG A 132 -11.07 -9.98 7.16
N ASP A 133 -12.15 -10.75 7.22
CA ASP A 133 -12.24 -12.11 7.74
C ASP A 133 -11.48 -13.15 6.90
N GLN A 134 -11.16 -12.83 5.65
CA GLN A 134 -10.39 -13.72 4.77
C GLN A 134 -8.88 -13.60 5.00
N PHE A 135 -8.40 -12.48 5.55
CA PHE A 135 -6.98 -12.20 5.80
C PHE A 135 -6.56 -12.62 7.21
N ASP A 136 -5.63 -13.57 7.26
CA ASP A 136 -5.08 -14.14 8.50
C ASP A 136 -4.02 -13.22 9.14
N ALA A 137 -3.33 -12.38 8.34
CA ALA A 137 -2.40 -11.38 8.85
C ALA A 137 -2.37 -10.12 7.98
N LEU A 138 -2.10 -8.98 8.60
CA LEU A 138 -1.84 -7.70 7.94
C LEU A 138 -0.46 -7.20 8.37
N ALA A 139 0.30 -6.57 7.48
CA ALA A 139 1.55 -5.90 7.77
C ALA A 139 1.62 -4.57 7.02
N SER A 140 1.96 -3.50 7.74
CA SER A 140 2.11 -2.14 7.21
C SER A 140 3.57 -1.70 7.34
N ALA A 141 4.10 -1.03 6.32
CA ALA A 141 5.42 -0.43 6.35
C ALA A 141 5.46 1.00 6.92
N GLU A 142 4.32 1.54 7.41
CA GLU A 142 4.21 2.91 7.96
C GLU A 142 5.25 3.19 9.05
N GLY A 143 5.48 2.23 9.95
CA GLY A 143 6.44 2.35 11.06
C GLY A 143 7.83 1.75 10.79
N LEU A 144 8.09 1.25 9.58
CA LEU A 144 9.35 0.57 9.28
C LEU A 144 10.44 1.56 8.83
N PRO A 145 11.73 1.30 9.15
CA PRO A 145 12.82 2.17 8.69
C PRO A 145 12.87 2.31 7.16
N PHE A 146 12.50 1.25 6.44
CA PHE A 146 12.45 1.22 4.98
C PHE A 146 11.12 0.61 4.52
N SER A 147 10.50 1.22 3.51
CA SER A 147 9.37 0.65 2.77
C SER A 147 9.88 -0.22 1.60
N LYS A 148 8.96 -0.75 0.80
CA LYS A 148 9.26 -1.39 -0.50
C LYS A 148 10.20 -0.48 -1.32
N PRO A 149 11.22 -1.03 -2.00
CA PRO A 149 11.48 -2.45 -2.29
C PRO A 149 12.16 -3.24 -1.15
N HIS A 150 12.38 -2.65 0.02
CA HIS A 150 12.94 -3.37 1.16
C HIS A 150 11.98 -4.49 1.62
N PRO A 151 12.45 -5.73 1.85
CA PRO A 151 11.58 -6.89 2.04
C PRO A 151 10.88 -6.96 3.41
N GLN A 152 11.18 -6.04 4.34
CA GLN A 152 10.77 -6.15 5.74
C GLN A 152 9.27 -6.35 5.92
N VAL A 153 8.42 -5.62 5.20
CA VAL A 153 6.96 -5.75 5.32
C VAL A 153 6.45 -7.15 4.93
N TYR A 154 7.08 -7.78 3.93
CA TYR A 154 6.78 -9.16 3.54
C TYR A 154 7.29 -10.18 4.54
N LEU A 155 8.49 -9.96 5.09
CA LEU A 155 9.05 -10.81 6.15
C LEU A 155 8.19 -10.76 7.41
N ASP A 156 7.73 -9.57 7.80
CA ASP A 156 6.84 -9.38 8.94
C ASP A 156 5.48 -10.03 8.71
N CYS A 157 4.93 -9.93 7.49
CA CYS A 157 3.67 -10.59 7.14
C CYS A 157 3.81 -12.11 7.18
N ALA A 158 4.87 -12.69 6.59
CA ALA A 158 5.15 -14.12 6.65
C ALA A 158 5.33 -14.63 8.09
N ALA A 159 6.03 -13.84 8.93
CA ALA A 159 6.21 -14.15 10.35
C ALA A 159 4.86 -14.16 11.10
N ARG A 160 3.98 -13.17 10.87
CA ARG A 160 2.63 -13.12 11.46
C ARG A 160 1.74 -14.28 10.99
N LEU A 161 1.90 -14.73 9.75
CA LEU A 161 1.22 -15.91 9.24
C LEU A 161 1.79 -17.21 9.83
N GLY A 162 2.96 -17.17 10.46
CA GLY A 162 3.67 -18.37 10.93
C GLY A 162 4.12 -19.27 9.77
N VAL A 163 4.52 -18.68 8.65
CA VAL A 163 4.96 -19.38 7.44
C VAL A 163 6.35 -18.88 7.05
N SER A 164 7.25 -19.80 6.66
CA SER A 164 8.55 -19.40 6.11
C SER A 164 8.34 -18.50 4.89
N PRO A 165 9.06 -17.37 4.72
CA PRO A 165 9.00 -16.57 3.49
C PRO A 165 9.28 -17.42 2.24
N MET A 166 10.03 -18.52 2.41
CA MET A 166 10.28 -19.45 1.32
C MET A 166 9.05 -20.24 0.87
N HIS A 167 7.94 -20.26 1.61
CA HIS A 167 6.68 -20.89 1.22
C HIS A 167 5.55 -19.88 0.99
N CYS A 168 5.90 -18.59 0.85
CA CYS A 168 4.96 -17.54 0.48
C CYS A 168 5.05 -17.25 -1.03
N VAL A 169 3.91 -16.91 -1.63
CA VAL A 169 3.84 -16.21 -2.92
C VAL A 169 3.37 -14.78 -2.67
N ALA A 170 4.05 -13.79 -3.23
CA ALA A 170 3.62 -12.40 -3.20
C ALA A 170 2.93 -12.06 -4.52
N LEU A 171 1.82 -11.32 -4.44
CA LEU A 171 1.17 -10.69 -5.58
C LEU A 171 1.40 -9.18 -5.47
N GLU A 172 1.85 -8.57 -6.56
CA GLU A 172 2.32 -7.17 -6.66
C GLU A 172 1.97 -6.61 -8.04
N ASP A 173 1.79 -5.30 -8.12
CA ASP A 173 1.61 -4.54 -9.37
C ASP A 173 2.85 -3.70 -9.74
N SER A 174 3.82 -3.57 -8.84
CA SER A 174 5.04 -2.77 -8.99
C SER A 174 6.35 -3.60 -8.88
N VAL A 175 7.48 -3.00 -9.29
CA VAL A 175 8.82 -3.65 -9.41
C VAL A 175 9.66 -3.51 -8.14
#